data_AF-A0A7J7N2A5-F1
#
_entry.id   AF-A0A7J7N2A5-F1
#
_cell.length_a   1.000
_cell.length_b   1.000
_cell.length_c   1.000
_cell.angle_alpha   90.00
_cell.angle_beta   90.00
_cell.angle_gamma   90.00
#
_symmetry.space_group_name_H-M   'P 1'
#
loop_
_entity.id
_entity.type
_entity.pdbx_description
1 polymer ?
#
loop_
_entity_poly.entity_id
_entity_poly.type
_entity_poly.pdbx_seq_one_letter_code
_entity_poly.pdbx_strand_id
1 'polypeptide(L)'
;MAETKQDLLCASLAVLVDVANDAKRADQEIMYSKVLSSVLTSMEVWSETRLLDYHERFHKGAVGLMENLLPFALSVAKILDEDISNLERGDRVEDSAGSRVDYFIKSSMRNAFSKMLEIGGNSKIVEAEDEESSEGILQLSKETEELASKEKENFSPILNRWHPIVAGVAAMTLHNCY
;
A
#
# COMPACT_ATOMS: atom_id res chain seq x y z
N MET A 1 28.96 30.24 -54.80
CA MET A 1 27.58 29.84 -54.45
C MET A 1 27.38 28.32 -54.37
N ALA A 2 28.37 27.49 -54.74
CA ALA A 2 28.29 26.02 -54.60
C ALA A 2 28.80 25.52 -53.22
N GLU A 3 29.86 26.13 -52.67
CA GLU A 3 30.42 25.78 -51.34
C GLU A 3 29.40 25.90 -50.22
N THR A 4 28.61 26.98 -50.20
CA THR A 4 27.59 27.22 -49.16
C THR A 4 26.46 26.17 -49.13
N LYS A 5 26.19 25.49 -50.25
CA LYS A 5 25.17 24.42 -50.30
C LYS A 5 25.73 23.09 -49.80
N GLN A 6 26.99 22.81 -50.09
CA GLN A 6 27.70 21.62 -49.61
C GLN A 6 27.84 21.66 -48.08
N ASP A 7 28.24 22.82 -47.54
CA ASP A 7 28.40 23.01 -46.09
C ASP A 7 27.06 22.89 -45.36
N LEU A 8 25.99 23.43 -45.95
CA LEU A 8 24.64 23.29 -45.40
C LEU A 8 24.16 21.82 -45.39
N LEU A 9 24.48 21.05 -46.43
CA LEU A 9 24.16 19.62 -46.48
C LEU A 9 24.94 18.83 -45.43
N CYS A 10 26.24 19.10 -45.26
CA CYS A 10 27.06 18.46 -44.24
C CYS A 10 26.58 18.81 -42.82
N ALA A 11 26.24 20.08 -42.57
CA ALA A 11 25.66 20.51 -41.30
C ALA A 11 24.29 19.85 -41.03
N SER A 12 23.43 19.78 -42.05
CA SER A 12 22.13 19.11 -41.94
C SER A 12 22.28 17.62 -41.66
N LEU A 13 23.27 16.96 -42.26
CA LEU A 13 23.55 15.54 -42.02
C LEU A 13 24.08 15.31 -40.60
N ALA A 14 24.97 16.17 -40.11
CA ALA A 14 25.47 16.11 -38.74
C ALA A 14 24.32 16.26 -37.72
N VAL A 15 23.44 17.26 -37.93
CA VAL A 15 22.25 17.46 -37.08
C VAL A 15 21.31 16.26 -37.17
N LEU A 16 21.11 15.64 -38.34
CA LEU A 16 20.27 14.43 -38.45
C LEU A 16 20.86 13.23 -37.72
N VAL A 17 22.19 13.09 -37.71
CA VAL A 17 22.88 12.05 -36.93
C VAL A 17 22.73 12.31 -35.44
N ASP A 18 22.89 13.56 -35.01
CA ASP A 18 22.70 13.95 -33.61
C ASP A 18 21.24 13.75 -33.17
N VAL A 19 20.26 14.15 -34.00
CA VAL A 19 18.83 13.91 -33.77
C VAL A 19 18.51 12.41 -33.74
N ALA A 20 19.12 11.59 -34.60
CA ALA A 20 18.93 10.14 -34.57
C ALA A 20 19.56 9.49 -33.31
N ASN A 21 20.68 10.01 -32.83
CA ASN A 21 21.32 9.56 -31.60
C ASN A 21 20.51 10.00 -30.36
N ASP A 22 20.02 11.24 -30.33
CA ASP A 22 19.15 11.75 -29.27
C ASP A 22 17.79 11.05 -29.26
N ALA A 23 17.22 10.72 -30.43
CA ALA A 23 16.01 9.90 -30.52
C ALA A 23 16.20 8.49 -29.94
N LYS A 24 17.37 7.86 -30.16
CA LYS A 24 17.70 6.56 -29.55
C LYS A 24 17.86 6.65 -28.03
N ARG A 25 18.45 7.75 -27.52
CA ARG A 25 18.58 8.00 -26.08
C ARG A 25 17.23 8.30 -25.43
N ALA A 26 16.41 9.12 -26.08
CA ALA A 26 15.05 9.43 -25.62
C ALA A 26 14.17 8.17 -25.59
N ASP A 27 14.25 7.29 -26.59
CA ASP A 27 13.52 6.02 -26.61
C ASP A 27 14.00 5.07 -25.49
N GLN A 28 15.30 5.06 -25.19
CA GLN A 28 15.88 4.29 -24.09
C GLN A 28 15.46 4.83 -22.70
N GLU A 29 15.37 6.14 -22.54
CA GLU A 29 14.86 6.79 -21.32
C GLU A 29 13.36 6.56 -21.13
N ILE A 30 12.56 6.63 -22.20
CA ILE A 30 11.12 6.31 -22.18
C ILE A 30 10.89 4.84 -21.82
N MET A 31 11.66 3.93 -22.42
CA MET A 31 11.56 2.50 -22.12
C MET A 31 12.01 2.18 -20.69
N TYR A 32 13.07 2.82 -20.20
CA TYR A 32 13.53 2.68 -18.82
C TYR A 32 12.46 3.17 -17.82
N SER A 33 11.87 4.35 -18.07
CA SER A 33 10.80 4.91 -17.25
C SER A 33 9.57 4.00 -17.21
N LYS A 34 9.15 3.45 -18.36
CA LYS A 34 8.03 2.49 -18.44
C LYS A 34 8.29 1.20 -17.67
N VAL A 35 9.48 0.62 -17.81
CA VAL A 35 9.85 -0.61 -17.10
C VAL A 35 9.94 -0.34 -15.60
N LEU A 36 10.55 0.77 -15.19
CA LEU A 36 10.66 1.16 -13.79
C LEU A 36 9.27 1.36 -13.16
N SER A 37 8.39 2.11 -13.82
CA SER A 37 7.01 2.32 -13.37
C SER A 37 6.27 0.98 -13.23
N SER A 38 6.37 0.09 -14.22
CA SER A 38 5.75 -1.24 -14.14
C SER A 38 6.28 -2.09 -12.98
N VAL A 39 7.58 -2.01 -12.68
CA VAL A 39 8.20 -2.71 -11.56
C VAL A 39 7.73 -2.13 -10.23
N LEU A 40 7.73 -0.80 -10.10
CA LEU A 40 7.27 -0.11 -8.90
C LEU A 40 5.80 -0.39 -8.60
N THR A 41 4.91 -0.34 -9.61
CA THR A 41 3.49 -0.72 -9.43
C THR A 41 3.36 -2.17 -8.96
N SER A 42 4.18 -3.09 -9.48
CA SER A 42 4.19 -4.48 -9.03
C SER A 42 4.63 -4.61 -7.56
N MET A 43 5.62 -3.82 -7.14
CA MET A 43 6.08 -3.75 -5.75
C MET A 43 5.04 -3.11 -4.82
N GLU A 44 4.35 -2.07 -5.28
CA GLU A 44 3.26 -1.41 -4.57
C GLU A 44 2.16 -2.44 -4.30
N VAL A 45 1.58 -3.04 -5.34
CA VAL A 45 0.53 -4.06 -5.21
C VAL A 45 0.95 -5.21 -4.30
N TRP A 46 2.18 -5.71 -4.44
CA TRP A 46 2.70 -6.81 -3.62
C TRP A 46 2.81 -6.46 -2.13
N SER A 47 3.25 -5.24 -1.82
CA SER A 47 3.43 -4.77 -0.45
C SER A 47 2.10 -4.36 0.18
N GLU A 48 1.24 -3.67 -0.55
CA GLU A 48 -0.10 -3.27 -0.10
C GLU A 48 -0.99 -4.49 0.17
N THR A 49 -0.99 -5.49 -0.72
CA THR A 49 -1.76 -6.73 -0.49
C THR A 49 -1.39 -7.40 0.85
N ARG A 50 -0.15 -7.20 1.33
CA ARG A 50 0.29 -7.72 2.63
C ARG A 50 -0.12 -6.84 3.79
N LEU A 51 -0.07 -5.53 3.62
CA LEU A 51 -0.47 -4.56 4.64
C LEU A 51 -2.00 -4.48 4.78
N LEU A 52 -2.78 -4.76 3.74
CA LEU A 52 -4.25 -4.77 3.82
C LEU A 52 -4.82 -5.92 4.65
N ASP A 53 -4.01 -6.94 4.95
CA ASP A 53 -4.37 -8.07 5.81
C ASP A 53 -3.21 -8.46 6.73
N TYR A 54 -2.59 -7.46 7.36
CA TYR A 54 -1.41 -7.66 8.19
C TYR A 54 -1.68 -8.54 9.43
N HIS A 55 -2.91 -8.53 9.96
CA HIS A 55 -3.30 -9.39 11.07
C HIS A 55 -3.17 -10.88 10.73
N GLU A 56 -3.58 -11.30 9.53
CA GLU A 56 -3.41 -12.67 9.08
C GLU A 56 -1.95 -12.97 8.72
N ARG A 57 -1.29 -12.04 8.01
CA ARG A 57 0.00 -12.30 7.38
C ARG A 57 1.20 -12.19 8.31
N PHE A 58 1.10 -11.44 9.41
CA PHE A 58 2.20 -11.20 10.34
C PHE A 58 1.95 -11.77 11.74
N HIS A 59 1.14 -12.84 11.85
CA HIS A 59 0.95 -13.51 13.13
C HIS A 59 2.25 -14.20 13.62
N LYS A 60 2.45 -14.20 14.95
CA LYS A 60 3.49 -14.97 15.68
C LYS A 60 4.93 -14.82 15.15
N GLY A 61 5.59 -13.71 15.50
CA GLY A 61 7.04 -13.51 15.27
C GLY A 61 7.40 -12.91 13.91
N ALA A 62 6.46 -12.84 12.97
CA ALA A 62 6.63 -12.14 11.69
C ALA A 62 6.37 -10.62 11.78
N VAL A 63 5.96 -10.10 12.95
CA VAL A 63 5.68 -8.67 13.18
C VAL A 63 6.89 -7.78 12.82
N GLY A 64 8.12 -8.24 13.09
CA GLY A 64 9.33 -7.50 12.70
C GLY A 64 9.54 -7.36 11.18
N LEU A 65 8.90 -8.20 10.36
CA LEU A 65 8.91 -8.02 8.90
C LEU A 65 8.05 -6.82 8.49
N MET A 66 6.95 -6.57 9.21
CA MET A 66 6.08 -5.42 8.96
C MET A 66 6.80 -4.09 9.23
N GLU A 67 7.71 -4.05 10.21
CA GLU A 67 8.53 -2.86 10.51
C GLU A 67 9.36 -2.39 9.31
N ASN A 68 9.80 -3.31 8.46
CA ASN A 68 10.55 -3.02 7.24
C ASN A 68 9.64 -2.86 6.01
N LEU A 69 8.56 -3.65 5.96
CA LEU A 69 7.64 -3.63 4.83
C LEU A 69 6.83 -2.33 4.75
N LEU A 70 6.42 -1.77 5.89
CA LEU A 70 5.60 -0.57 5.92
C LEU A 70 6.35 0.65 5.34
N PRO A 71 7.58 0.99 5.78
CA PRO A 71 8.37 2.05 5.15
C PRO A 71 8.66 1.77 3.67
N PHE A 72 8.88 0.51 3.29
CA PHE A 72 9.07 0.11 1.89
C PHE A 72 7.83 0.43 1.05
N ALA A 73 6.64 0.02 1.47
CA ALA A 73 5.38 0.26 0.77
C ALA A 73 5.11 1.76 0.60
N LEU A 74 5.30 2.53 1.67
CA LEU A 74 5.12 3.99 1.64
C LEU A 74 6.13 4.67 0.72
N SER A 75 7.38 4.19 0.68
CA SER A 75 8.41 4.73 -0.22
C SER A 75 8.10 4.43 -1.69
N VAL A 76 7.66 3.20 -2.00
CA VAL A 76 7.26 2.82 -3.37
C VAL A 76 6.07 3.66 -3.84
N ALA A 77 5.03 3.79 -2.99
CA ALA A 77 3.87 4.62 -3.29
C ALA A 77 4.24 6.09 -3.49
N LYS A 78 5.14 6.62 -2.66
CA LYS A 78 5.64 8.00 -2.80
C LYS A 78 6.38 8.22 -4.12
N ILE A 79 7.25 7.29 -4.53
CA ILE A 79 7.96 7.39 -5.82
C ILE A 79 6.97 7.36 -6.98
N LEU A 80 5.94 6.51 -6.93
CA LEU A 80 4.90 6.45 -7.95
C LEU A 80 4.05 7.74 -8.00
N ASP A 81 3.71 8.32 -6.84
CA ASP A 81 2.96 9.58 -6.76
C ASP A 81 3.80 10.80 -7.22
N GLU A 82 5.11 10.78 -6.95
CA GLU A 82 6.07 11.78 -7.45
C GLU A 82 6.28 11.67 -8.97
N ASP A 83 6.34 10.46 -9.55
CA ASP A 83 6.43 10.27 -11.01
C ASP A 83 5.19 10.82 -11.75
N ILE A 84 4.01 10.77 -11.12
CA ILE A 84 2.76 11.32 -11.68
C ILE A 84 2.67 12.84 -11.46
N SER A 85 3.04 13.33 -10.27
CA SER A 85 2.94 14.76 -9.92
C SER A 85 4.07 15.63 -10.47
N ASN A 86 5.21 15.06 -10.87
CA ASN A 86 6.20 15.80 -11.66
C ASN A 86 5.68 16.20 -13.06
N LEU A 87 4.56 15.63 -13.52
CA LEU A 87 3.82 16.07 -14.70
C LEU A 87 2.83 17.22 -14.39
N GLU A 88 2.36 17.31 -13.15
CA GLU A 88 1.36 18.29 -12.69
C GLU A 88 1.80 18.94 -11.37
N ARG A 89 2.50 20.08 -11.50
CA ARG A 89 2.94 20.97 -10.42
C ARG A 89 1.96 21.04 -9.22
N GLY A 90 2.45 20.63 -8.05
CA GLY A 90 2.34 21.40 -6.81
C GLY A 90 1.36 20.91 -5.73
N ASP A 91 1.95 20.49 -4.61
CA ASP A 91 1.52 20.85 -3.24
C ASP A 91 0.38 20.04 -2.58
N ARG A 92 0.60 18.75 -2.24
CA ARG A 92 -0.24 17.97 -1.26
C ARG A 92 0.47 16.80 -0.53
N VAL A 93 1.78 16.83 -0.27
CA VAL A 93 2.53 15.60 0.10
C VAL A 93 2.43 15.20 1.59
N GLU A 94 1.88 16.04 2.48
CA GLU A 94 2.02 15.81 3.94
C GLU A 94 1.01 14.82 4.56
N ASP A 95 -0.11 14.48 3.90
CA ASP A 95 -1.16 13.57 4.45
C ASP A 95 -1.30 12.22 3.70
N SER A 96 -0.43 11.96 2.71
CA SER A 96 -0.47 10.74 1.91
C SER A 96 -0.15 9.48 2.73
N ALA A 97 0.89 9.52 3.56
CA ALA A 97 1.30 8.35 4.34
C ALA A 97 0.28 8.01 5.45
N GLY A 98 -0.23 9.03 6.15
CA GLY A 98 -1.21 8.87 7.22
C GLY A 98 -2.51 8.24 6.69
N SER A 99 -3.06 8.80 5.61
CA SER A 99 -4.28 8.27 4.98
C SER A 99 -4.13 6.82 4.47
N ARG A 100 -2.95 6.45 3.94
CA ARG A 100 -2.66 5.08 3.51
C ARG A 100 -2.57 4.10 4.67
N VAL A 101 -1.89 4.49 5.74
CA VAL A 101 -1.81 3.71 6.99
C VAL A 101 -3.21 3.50 7.58
N ASP A 102 -4.03 4.55 7.57
CA ASP A 102 -5.44 4.49 7.96
C ASP A 102 -6.22 3.43 7.17
N TYR A 103 -6.00 3.40 5.87
CA TYR A 103 -6.63 2.43 4.99
C TYR A 103 -6.17 1.00 5.30
N PHE A 104 -4.87 0.77 5.54
CA PHE A 104 -4.35 -0.53 5.92
C PHE A 104 -4.94 -1.04 7.24
N ILE A 105 -5.01 -0.17 8.27
CA ILE A 105 -5.62 -0.50 9.56
C ILE A 105 -7.09 -0.89 9.35
N LYS A 106 -7.89 -0.03 8.71
CA LYS A 106 -9.32 -0.27 8.50
C LYS A 106 -9.57 -1.58 7.75
N SER A 107 -8.83 -1.81 6.66
CA SER A 107 -8.93 -3.03 5.86
C SER A 107 -8.57 -4.27 6.69
N SER A 108 -7.41 -4.26 7.35
CA SER A 108 -6.94 -5.46 8.05
C SER A 108 -7.80 -5.78 9.28
N MET A 109 -8.26 -4.77 10.03
CA MET A 109 -9.17 -4.97 11.16
C MET A 109 -10.50 -5.56 10.72
N ARG A 110 -11.08 -5.05 9.61
CA ARG A 110 -12.31 -5.60 9.04
C ARG A 110 -12.13 -7.04 8.59
N ASN A 111 -11.04 -7.35 7.90
CA ASN A 111 -10.73 -8.72 7.45
C ASN A 111 -10.55 -9.67 8.64
N ALA A 112 -9.82 -9.26 9.68
CA ALA A 112 -9.63 -10.05 10.88
C ALA A 112 -10.96 -10.32 11.60
N PHE A 113 -11.82 -9.30 11.72
CA PHE A 113 -13.14 -9.45 12.33
C PHE A 113 -14.07 -10.36 11.51
N SER A 114 -14.11 -10.21 10.18
CA SER A 114 -14.88 -11.10 9.31
C SER A 114 -14.44 -12.56 9.43
N LYS A 115 -13.12 -12.81 9.50
CA LYS A 115 -12.60 -14.17 9.73
C LYS A 115 -13.02 -14.74 11.09
N MET A 116 -13.06 -13.92 12.14
CA MET A 116 -13.54 -14.35 13.47
C MET A 116 -15.01 -14.77 13.42
N LEU A 117 -15.85 -13.99 12.74
CA LEU A 117 -17.26 -14.35 12.51
C LEU A 117 -17.43 -15.64 11.71
N GLU A 118 -16.62 -15.86 10.67
CA GLU A 118 -16.68 -17.09 9.87
C GLU A 118 -16.22 -18.32 10.67
N ILE A 119 -15.16 -18.20 11.47
CA ILE A 119 -14.66 -19.30 12.31
C ILE A 119 -15.65 -19.62 13.44
N GLY A 120 -16.19 -18.59 14.10
CA GLY A 120 -17.22 -18.75 15.14
C GLY A 120 -18.55 -19.26 14.58
N GLY A 121 -18.93 -18.86 13.37
CA GLY A 121 -20.15 -19.28 12.69
C GLY A 121 -20.08 -20.70 12.11
N ASN A 122 -18.93 -21.12 11.57
CA ASN A 122 -18.76 -22.47 11.02
C ASN A 122 -18.72 -23.57 12.09
N SER A 123 -18.48 -23.21 13.36
CA SER A 123 -18.55 -24.16 14.48
C SER A 123 -19.99 -24.43 14.97
N LYS A 124 -21.00 -23.70 14.45
CA LYS A 124 -22.36 -23.64 15.04
C LYS A 124 -23.50 -23.67 14.01
N ILE A 125 -23.40 -24.50 12.97
CA ILE A 125 -24.59 -24.91 12.18
C ILE A 125 -25.22 -26.13 12.88
N VAL A 126 -25.67 -25.94 14.12
CA VAL A 126 -26.61 -26.85 14.78
C VAL A 126 -27.54 -25.94 15.60
N GLU A 127 -28.83 -26.05 15.30
CA GLU A 127 -30.01 -25.47 15.97
C GLU A 127 -29.81 -25.45 17.51
N ALA A 128 -30.00 -24.37 18.30
CA ALA A 128 -31.23 -23.66 18.64
C ALA A 128 -31.06 -22.84 19.96
N GLU A 129 -32.04 -21.98 20.28
CA GLU A 129 -32.38 -21.42 21.62
C GLU A 129 -31.62 -20.18 22.15
N ASP A 130 -32.37 -19.26 22.80
CA ASP A 130 -31.95 -17.92 23.25
C ASP A 130 -30.67 -17.90 24.13
N GLU A 131 -30.33 -18.99 24.83
CA GLU A 131 -29.09 -19.11 25.62
C GLU A 131 -27.82 -19.21 24.75
N GLU A 132 -27.91 -19.82 23.56
CA GLU A 132 -26.76 -20.01 22.66
C GLU A 132 -26.36 -18.70 21.96
N SER A 133 -27.32 -17.78 21.80
CA SER A 133 -27.08 -16.42 21.31
C SER A 133 -26.23 -15.59 22.28
N SER A 134 -26.45 -15.77 23.60
CA SER A 134 -25.68 -15.08 24.63
C SER A 134 -24.23 -15.61 24.69
N GLU A 135 -24.05 -16.92 24.57
CA GLU A 135 -22.72 -17.53 24.52
C GLU A 135 -21.94 -17.11 23.26
N GLY A 136 -22.61 -17.04 22.09
CA GLY A 136 -22.00 -16.54 20.85
C GLY A 136 -21.53 -15.08 20.97
N ILE A 137 -22.34 -14.21 21.57
CA ILE A 137 -21.98 -12.80 21.81
C ILE A 137 -20.84 -12.66 22.82
N LEU A 138 -20.83 -13.47 23.88
CA LEU A 138 -19.75 -13.49 24.86
C LEU A 138 -18.41 -13.91 24.23
N GLN A 139 -18.43 -14.95 23.39
CA GLN A 139 -17.24 -15.39 22.68
C GLN A 139 -16.75 -14.34 21.68
N LEU A 140 -17.65 -13.74 20.90
CA LEU A 140 -17.31 -12.66 19.98
C LEU A 140 -16.71 -11.44 20.70
N SER A 141 -17.25 -11.08 21.86
CA SER A 141 -16.73 -9.99 22.70
C SER A 141 -15.30 -10.28 23.14
N LYS A 142 -15.02 -11.52 23.57
CA LYS A 142 -13.68 -11.95 24.00
C LYS A 142 -12.69 -11.95 22.83
N GLU A 143 -13.07 -12.45 21.67
CA GLU A 143 -12.22 -12.43 20.47
C GLU A 143 -11.95 -11.00 19.97
N THR A 144 -12.95 -10.12 20.05
CA THR A 144 -12.82 -8.71 19.71
C THR A 144 -11.85 -7.99 20.66
N GLU A 145 -11.93 -8.27 21.96
CA GLU A 145 -11.00 -7.76 22.97
C GLU A 145 -9.56 -8.25 22.71
N GLU A 146 -9.40 -9.53 22.36
CA GLU A 146 -8.10 -10.10 22.01
C GLU A 146 -7.53 -9.45 20.73
N LEU A 147 -8.37 -9.20 19.72
CA LEU A 147 -7.97 -8.51 18.49
C LEU A 147 -7.51 -7.08 18.79
N ALA A 148 -8.28 -6.32 19.57
CA ALA A 148 -7.93 -4.96 19.97
C ALA A 148 -6.61 -4.93 20.78
N SER A 149 -6.40 -5.92 21.65
CA SER A 149 -5.17 -6.05 22.44
C SER A 149 -3.97 -6.35 21.55
N LYS A 150 -4.11 -7.28 20.60
CA LYS A 150 -3.05 -7.60 19.62
C LYS A 150 -2.67 -6.40 18.77
N GLU A 151 -3.66 -5.64 18.30
CA GLU A 151 -3.44 -4.42 17.54
C GLU A 151 -2.65 -3.38 18.33
N LYS A 152 -3.06 -3.15 19.59
CA LYS A 152 -2.41 -2.20 20.50
C LYS A 152 -0.97 -2.61 20.84
N GLU A 153 -0.72 -3.89 21.09
CA GLU A 153 0.58 -4.37 21.57
C GLU A 153 1.60 -4.62 20.45
N ASN A 154 1.16 -5.18 19.31
CA ASN A 154 2.08 -5.65 18.28
C ASN A 154 2.19 -4.70 17.08
N PHE A 155 1.08 -4.08 16.66
CA PHE A 155 1.05 -3.34 15.39
C PHE A 155 1.07 -1.83 15.59
N SER A 156 0.40 -1.32 16.63
CA SER A 156 0.39 0.11 16.96
C SER A 156 1.78 0.71 17.13
N PRO A 157 2.77 0.07 17.78
CA PRO A 157 4.13 0.64 17.88
C PRO A 157 4.81 0.88 16.52
N ILE A 158 4.49 0.07 15.52
CA ILE A 158 5.03 0.16 14.16
C ILE A 158 4.32 1.28 13.40
N LEU A 159 2.99 1.28 13.45
CA LEU A 159 2.12 2.17 12.69
C LEU A 159 2.14 3.61 13.25
N ASN A 160 2.38 3.79 14.56
CA ASN A 160 2.43 5.09 15.23
C ASN A 160 3.54 6.02 14.70
N ARG A 161 4.54 5.47 14.01
CA ARG A 161 5.59 6.27 13.33
C ARG A 161 5.05 7.03 12.12
N TRP A 162 3.88 6.65 11.63
CA TRP A 162 3.29 7.14 10.38
C TRP A 162 1.87 7.69 10.56
N HIS A 163 1.19 7.34 11.66
CA HIS A 163 -0.14 7.84 11.98
C HIS A 163 -0.29 8.08 13.50
N PRO A 164 -0.70 9.27 13.96
CA PRO A 164 -0.68 9.61 15.39
C PRO A 164 -1.77 8.92 16.23
N ILE A 165 -2.80 8.34 15.60
CA ILE A 165 -3.99 7.81 16.30
C ILE A 165 -4.34 6.38 15.82
N VAL A 166 -3.35 5.49 15.69
CA VAL A 166 -3.56 4.11 15.19
C VAL A 166 -4.60 3.35 16.03
N ALA A 167 -4.38 3.27 17.34
CA ALA A 167 -5.27 2.53 18.23
C ALA A 167 -6.71 3.06 18.22
N GLY A 168 -6.89 4.37 18.03
CA GLY A 168 -8.23 4.97 17.90
C GLY A 168 -8.92 4.59 16.59
N VAL A 169 -8.20 4.57 15.47
CA VAL A 169 -8.72 4.14 14.17
C VAL A 169 -9.11 2.66 14.21
N ALA A 170 -8.27 1.82 14.81
CA ALA A 170 -8.57 0.40 14.99
C ALA A 170 -9.79 0.17 15.88
N ALA A 171 -9.87 0.84 17.04
CA ALA A 171 -11.01 0.70 17.96
C ALA A 171 -12.32 1.16 17.32
N MET A 172 -12.32 2.30 16.61
CA MET A 172 -13.49 2.77 15.87
C MET A 172 -13.89 1.81 14.74
N THR A 173 -12.92 1.22 14.05
CA THR A 173 -13.19 0.23 13.01
C THR A 173 -13.85 -1.01 13.59
N LEU A 174 -13.33 -1.53 14.71
CA LEU A 174 -13.94 -2.67 15.42
C LEU A 174 -15.35 -2.35 15.89
N HIS A 175 -15.54 -1.18 16.49
CA HIS A 175 -16.85 -0.74 16.96
C HIS A 175 -17.87 -0.67 15.81
N ASN A 176 -17.45 -0.27 14.61
CA ASN A 176 -18.32 -0.24 13.43
C ASN A 176 -18.57 -1.63 12.82
N CYS A 177 -17.73 -2.63 13.14
CA CYS A 177 -17.87 -4.00 12.64
C CYS A 177 -18.72 -4.88 13.56
N TYR A 178 -18.64 -4.64 14.87
CA TYR A 178 -19.47 -5.26 15.91
C TYR A 178 -20.92 -4.81 15.79
#